data_AF-A0A3E0WWS0-F1
#
_entry.id   AF-A0A3E0WWS0-F1
#
_cell.length_a   1.000
_cell.length_b   1.000
_cell.length_c   1.000
_cell.angle_alpha   90.00
_cell.angle_beta   90.00
_cell.angle_gamma   90.00
#
_symmetry.space_group_name_H-M   'P 1'
#
loop_
_entity.id
_entity.type
_entity.pdbx_description
1 polymer ?
#
loop_
_entity_poly.entity_id
_entity_poly.type
_entity_poly.pdbx_seq_one_letter_code
_entity_poly.pdbx_strand_id
1 'polypeptide(L)'
;MTTTKRILLTLLLLLSPVLGWGSLTPETFLQLEVEVRELTLAGMERRIELLANQATRVEDTSLDNRTRRTIDAVYAEYGTSAGEHAAYGRQNSQAIEAWLDDNPSWKFRLLYLDNQFETLSERMQAIRGE
;
A
#
# COMPACT_ATOMS: atom_id res chain seq x y z
N MET A 1 13.96 -68.26 -14.35
CA MET A 1 12.90 -67.51 -15.05
C MET A 1 12.42 -66.38 -14.15
N THR A 2 12.85 -65.18 -14.51
CA THR A 2 12.61 -63.88 -13.89
C THR A 2 11.26 -63.31 -14.33
N THR A 3 10.51 -62.67 -13.43
CA THR A 3 9.86 -61.37 -13.72
C THR A 3 9.31 -60.73 -12.44
N THR A 4 10.13 -59.85 -11.86
CA THR A 4 9.75 -58.90 -10.81
C THR A 4 8.97 -57.76 -11.46
N LYS A 5 7.67 -57.61 -11.16
CA LYS A 5 6.86 -56.51 -11.67
C LYS A 5 7.27 -55.21 -10.96
N ARG A 6 8.03 -54.37 -11.67
CA ARG A 6 8.26 -52.97 -11.34
C ARG A 6 6.96 -52.20 -11.58
N ILE A 7 6.20 -51.94 -10.51
CA ILE A 7 5.15 -50.92 -10.54
C ILE A 7 5.87 -49.59 -10.31
N LEU A 8 6.37 -49.01 -11.40
CA LEU A 8 6.88 -47.65 -11.43
C LEU A 8 5.77 -46.79 -12.06
N LEU A 9 4.79 -46.39 -11.25
CA LEU A 9 3.66 -45.59 -11.70
C LEU A 9 3.67 -44.25 -10.95
N THR A 10 4.28 -43.26 -11.61
CA THR A 10 3.76 -41.89 -11.68
C THR A 10 3.52 -41.19 -10.35
N LEU A 11 4.59 -40.92 -9.60
CA LEU A 11 4.59 -39.89 -8.57
C LEU A 11 4.94 -38.51 -9.18
N LEU A 12 4.15 -38.08 -10.17
CA LEU A 12 4.18 -36.71 -10.72
C LEU A 12 3.11 -35.87 -10.00
N LEU A 13 3.17 -35.88 -8.67
CA LEU A 13 2.30 -35.08 -7.82
C LEU A 13 2.94 -33.71 -7.60
N LEU A 14 2.36 -32.71 -8.25
CA LEU A 14 2.15 -31.38 -7.65
C LEU A 14 3.43 -30.64 -7.24
N LEU A 15 4.33 -30.36 -8.19
CA LEU A 15 5.00 -29.05 -8.15
C LEU A 15 3.98 -28.00 -8.58
N SER A 16 3.01 -27.72 -7.70
CA SER A 16 2.39 -26.40 -7.72
C SER A 16 3.50 -25.43 -7.34
N PRO A 17 3.92 -24.48 -8.20
CA PRO A 17 4.60 -23.32 -7.67
C PRO A 17 3.59 -22.70 -6.71
N VAL A 18 3.88 -22.79 -5.42
CA VAL A 18 3.31 -21.87 -4.46
C VAL A 18 3.75 -20.52 -5.00
N LEU A 19 2.83 -19.83 -5.71
CA LEU A 19 2.96 -18.42 -5.99
C LEU A 19 3.14 -17.81 -4.61
N GLY A 20 4.40 -17.58 -4.24
CA GLY A 20 4.74 -17.01 -2.96
C GLY A 20 3.96 -15.73 -2.87
N TRP A 21 3.08 -15.64 -1.87
CA TRP A 21 2.62 -14.36 -1.38
C TRP A 21 3.88 -13.56 -1.15
N GLY A 22 4.12 -12.59 -2.03
CA GLY A 22 5.40 -11.91 -2.11
C GLY A 22 5.65 -11.24 -0.78
N SER A 23 6.55 -11.79 0.02
CA SER A 23 6.98 -11.12 1.26
C SER A 23 7.41 -9.71 0.86
N LEU A 24 6.88 -8.69 1.54
CA LEU A 24 7.29 -7.31 1.32
C LEU A 24 8.83 -7.25 1.28
N THR A 25 9.36 -6.55 0.28
CA THR A 25 10.77 -6.16 0.20
C THR A 25 10.84 -4.67 0.47
N PRO A 26 12.02 -4.09 0.76
CA PRO A 26 12.15 -2.63 0.86
C PRO A 26 11.58 -1.89 -0.35
N GLU A 27 11.82 -2.41 -1.56
CA GLU A 27 11.30 -1.84 -2.80
C GLU A 27 9.77 -1.88 -2.88
N THR A 28 9.15 -3.07 -2.71
CA THR A 28 7.68 -3.19 -2.82
C THR A 28 6.97 -2.52 -1.65
N PHE A 29 7.61 -2.45 -0.48
CA PHE A 29 7.14 -1.65 0.66
C PHE A 29 7.05 -0.17 0.30
N LEU A 30 8.08 0.40 -0.34
CA LEU A 30 8.13 1.82 -0.71
C LEU A 30 7.23 2.15 -1.91
N GLN A 31 7.10 1.24 -2.87
CA GLN A 31 6.12 1.35 -3.95
C GLN A 31 4.69 1.50 -3.39
N LEU A 32 4.31 0.58 -2.51
CA LEU A 32 3.03 0.62 -1.82
C LEU A 32 2.87 1.88 -0.95
N GLU A 33 3.90 2.28 -0.21
CA GLU A 33 3.87 3.51 0.62
C GLU A 33 3.60 4.75 -0.23
N VAL A 34 4.27 4.89 -1.38
CA VAL A 34 4.05 6.01 -2.31
C VAL A 34 2.63 5.98 -2.87
N GLU A 35 2.15 4.83 -3.33
CA GLU A 35 0.82 4.69 -3.93
C GLU A 35 -0.30 5.02 -2.93
N VAL A 36 -0.20 4.54 -1.69
CA VAL A 36 -1.17 4.83 -0.62
C VAL A 36 -1.15 6.31 -0.25
N ARG A 37 0.02 6.95 -0.18
CA ARG A 37 0.13 8.39 0.08
C ARG A 37 -0.48 9.21 -1.04
N GLU A 38 -0.24 8.86 -2.29
CA GLU A 38 -0.85 9.54 -3.45
C GLU A 38 -2.38 9.43 -3.44
N LEU A 39 -2.92 8.25 -3.15
CA LEU A 39 -4.36 8.06 -2.99
C LEU A 39 -4.95 8.85 -1.82
N THR A 40 -4.19 8.97 -0.73
CA THR A 40 -4.57 9.78 0.43
C THR A 40 -4.64 11.26 0.05
N LEU A 41 -3.63 11.79 -0.62
CA LEU A 41 -3.62 13.18 -1.11
C LEU A 41 -4.79 13.44 -2.08
N ALA A 42 -5.03 12.55 -3.05
CA ALA A 42 -6.16 12.67 -3.97
C ALA A 42 -7.51 12.64 -3.23
N GLY A 43 -7.62 11.85 -2.17
CA GLY A 43 -8.78 11.84 -1.28
C GLY A 43 -8.97 13.16 -0.55
N MET A 44 -7.88 13.74 -0.02
CA MET A 44 -7.89 15.03 0.67
C MET A 44 -8.27 16.18 -0.25
N GLU A 45 -7.75 16.22 -1.48
CA GLU A 45 -8.11 17.23 -2.49
C GLU A 45 -9.60 17.19 -2.81
N ARG A 46 -10.13 16.01 -3.12
CA ARG A 46 -11.57 15.81 -3.36
C ARG A 46 -12.41 16.23 -2.16
N ARG A 47 -11.92 15.98 -0.94
CA ARG A 47 -12.62 16.37 0.29
C ARG A 47 -12.63 17.88 0.47
N ILE A 48 -11.52 18.56 0.19
CA ILE A 48 -11.44 20.03 0.18
C ILE A 48 -12.45 20.61 -0.80
N GLU A 49 -12.52 20.09 -2.03
CA GLU A 49 -13.50 20.54 -3.04
C GLU A 49 -14.93 20.29 -2.55
N LEU A 50 -15.19 19.13 -1.97
CA LEU A 50 -16.50 18.75 -1.46
C LEU A 50 -16.95 19.70 -0.32
N LEU A 51 -16.07 19.98 0.63
CA LEU A 51 -16.35 20.88 1.75
C LEU A 51 -16.51 22.35 1.30
N ALA A 52 -15.71 22.81 0.34
CA ALA A 52 -15.85 24.14 -0.24
C ALA A 52 -17.22 24.36 -0.90
N ASN A 53 -17.85 23.28 -1.38
CA ASN A 53 -19.20 23.28 -1.93
C ASN A 53 -20.31 23.03 -0.90
N GLN A 54 -20.02 23.20 0.40
CA GLN A 54 -20.97 23.06 1.50
C GLN A 54 -21.64 21.67 1.56
N ALA A 55 -20.89 20.62 1.22
CA ALA A 55 -21.39 19.26 1.26
C ALA A 55 -21.92 18.86 2.64
N THR A 56 -22.90 17.96 2.61
CA THR A 56 -23.47 17.36 3.80
C THR A 56 -22.48 16.40 4.46
N ARG A 57 -22.69 16.14 5.75
CA ARG A 57 -21.93 15.12 6.50
C ARG A 57 -21.99 13.73 5.86
N VAL A 58 -23.11 13.40 5.20
CA VAL A 58 -23.30 12.12 4.52
C VAL A 58 -22.39 12.01 3.30
N GLU A 59 -22.29 13.08 2.50
CA GLU A 59 -21.40 13.12 1.34
C GLU A 59 -19.93 13.03 1.75
N ASP A 60 -19.53 13.78 2.79
CA ASP A 60 -18.19 13.75 3.36
C ASP A 60 -17.81 12.33 3.83
N THR A 61 -18.69 11.70 4.62
CA THR A 61 -18.50 10.33 5.11
C THR A 61 -18.46 9.31 3.96
N SER A 62 -19.24 9.53 2.90
CA SER A 62 -19.28 8.66 1.72
C SER A 62 -17.98 8.76 0.91
N LEU A 63 -17.41 9.96 0.78
CA LEU A 63 -16.10 10.15 0.16
C LEU A 63 -15.00 9.46 0.98
N ASP A 64 -14.93 9.69 2.29
CA ASP A 64 -13.93 9.07 3.17
C ASP A 64 -13.96 7.55 3.08
N ASN A 65 -15.16 6.94 3.10
CA ASN A 65 -15.31 5.49 2.98
C ASN A 65 -14.91 4.94 1.60
N ARG A 66 -15.10 5.72 0.53
CA ARG A 66 -14.63 5.32 -0.80
C ARG A 66 -13.11 5.34 -0.86
N THR A 67 -12.48 6.42 -0.42
CA THR A 67 -11.01 6.54 -0.37
C THR A 67 -10.40 5.42 0.46
N ARG A 68 -10.94 5.15 1.65
CA ARG A 68 -10.47 4.04 2.51
C ARG A 68 -10.53 2.69 1.81
N ARG A 69 -11.66 2.37 1.15
CA ARG A 69 -11.80 1.10 0.42
C ARG A 69 -10.82 0.96 -0.73
N THR A 70 -10.52 2.06 -1.43
CA THR A 70 -9.51 2.05 -2.50
C THR A 70 -8.13 1.77 -1.92
N ILE A 71 -7.75 2.41 -0.81
CA ILE A 71 -6.47 2.15 -0.13
C ILE A 71 -6.40 0.70 0.37
N ASP A 72 -7.46 0.20 1.00
CA ASP A 72 -7.54 -1.20 1.48
C ASP A 72 -7.36 -2.20 0.31
N ALA A 73 -7.91 -1.89 -0.86
CA ALA A 73 -7.74 -2.71 -2.06
C ALA A 73 -6.29 -2.72 -2.56
N VAL A 74 -5.61 -1.58 -2.57
CA VAL A 74 -4.19 -1.51 -2.94
C VAL A 74 -3.33 -2.32 -1.98
N TYR A 75 -3.54 -2.23 -0.67
CA TYR A 75 -2.83 -3.10 0.28
C TYR A 75 -3.03 -4.60 -0.05
N ALA A 76 -4.25 -4.99 -0.38
CA ALA A 76 -4.57 -6.38 -0.74
C ALA A 76 -3.90 -6.83 -2.05
N GLU A 77 -3.74 -5.94 -3.03
CA GLU A 77 -3.01 -6.23 -4.28
C GLU A 77 -1.54 -6.56 -4.04
N TYR A 78 -0.92 -5.95 -3.02
CA TYR A 78 0.43 -6.26 -2.55
C TYR A 78 0.47 -7.44 -1.56
N GLY A 79 -0.66 -8.11 -1.32
CA GLY A 79 -0.73 -9.27 -0.43
C GLY A 79 -0.51 -8.93 1.04
N THR A 80 -0.86 -7.71 1.46
CA THR A 80 -0.68 -7.24 2.85
C THR A 80 -1.89 -6.43 3.31
N SER A 81 -1.84 -5.95 4.56
CA SER A 81 -2.78 -5.01 5.14
C SER A 81 -2.03 -3.79 5.69
N ALA A 82 -2.73 -2.68 5.94
CA ALA A 82 -2.10 -1.49 6.51
C ALA A 82 -1.33 -1.78 7.82
N GLY A 83 -1.88 -2.66 8.67
CA GLY A 83 -1.24 -3.06 9.93
C GLY A 83 0.03 -3.89 9.72
N GLU A 84 0.00 -4.85 8.79
CA GLU A 84 1.15 -5.70 8.45
C GLU A 84 2.24 -4.90 7.74
N HIS A 85 1.87 -4.03 6.82
CA HIS A 85 2.79 -3.11 6.15
C HIS A 85 3.49 -2.20 7.17
N ALA A 86 2.74 -1.58 8.08
CA ALA A 86 3.33 -0.78 9.16
C ALA A 86 4.24 -1.61 10.08
N ALA A 87 3.89 -2.87 10.35
CA ALA A 87 4.74 -3.78 11.13
C ALA A 87 6.04 -4.10 10.39
N TYR A 88 5.96 -4.38 9.09
CA TYR A 88 7.13 -4.60 8.23
C TYR A 88 8.07 -3.40 8.25
N GLY A 89 7.54 -2.18 8.10
CA GLY A 89 8.33 -0.95 8.11
C GLY A 89 9.12 -0.76 9.41
N ARG A 90 8.52 -1.10 10.56
CA ARG A 90 9.22 -1.06 11.86
C ARG A 90 10.29 -2.14 11.99
N GLN A 91 10.01 -3.35 11.51
CA GLN A 91 10.93 -4.49 11.63
C GLN A 91 12.12 -4.40 10.68
N ASN A 92 11.94 -3.76 9.52
CA ASN A 92 12.92 -3.71 8.43
C ASN A 92 13.43 -2.29 8.16
N SER A 93 13.32 -1.37 9.12
CA SER A 93 13.65 0.05 8.94
C SER A 93 15.06 0.28 8.41
N GLN A 94 16.06 -0.46 8.91
CA GLN A 94 17.45 -0.35 8.43
C GLN A 94 17.61 -0.79 6.98
N ALA A 95 16.90 -1.86 6.55
CA ALA A 95 16.97 -2.32 5.17
C ALA A 95 16.24 -1.37 4.21
N ILE A 96 15.15 -0.76 4.67
CA ILE A 96 14.43 0.28 3.94
C ILE A 96 15.29 1.53 3.80
N GLU A 97 15.97 1.97 4.86
CA GLU A 97 16.87 3.12 4.83
C GLU A 97 18.06 2.89 3.90
N ALA A 98 18.71 1.72 3.98
CA ALA A 98 19.79 1.36 3.06
C ALA A 98 19.33 1.39 1.60
N TRP A 99 18.14 0.84 1.31
CA TRP A 99 17.59 0.89 -0.04
C TRP A 99 17.28 2.33 -0.49
N LEU A 100 16.76 3.19 0.39
CA LEU A 100 16.51 4.60 0.09
C LEU A 100 17.78 5.41 -0.17
N ASP A 101 18.87 5.10 0.53
CA ASP A 101 20.16 5.76 0.31
C ASP A 101 20.76 5.36 -1.04
N ASP A 102 20.55 4.12 -1.49
CA ASP A 102 20.90 3.66 -2.84
C ASP A 102 19.93 4.20 -3.92
N ASN A 103 18.72 4.64 -3.53
CA ASN A 103 17.65 5.09 -4.41
C ASN A 103 17.11 6.48 -4.02
N PRO A 104 17.93 7.55 -4.08
CA PRO A 104 17.59 8.86 -3.52
C PRO A 104 16.36 9.53 -4.16
N SER A 105 16.01 9.18 -5.41
CA SER A 105 14.78 9.66 -6.05
C SER A 105 13.52 9.28 -5.27
N TRP A 106 13.50 8.11 -4.65
CA TRP A 106 12.39 7.66 -3.81
C TRP A 106 12.31 8.44 -2.50
N LYS A 107 13.46 8.77 -1.91
CA LYS A 107 13.56 9.64 -0.72
C LYS A 107 12.98 11.03 -1.02
N PHE A 108 13.34 11.62 -2.16
CA PHE A 108 12.76 12.89 -2.59
C PHE A 108 11.26 12.79 -2.88
N ARG A 109 10.79 11.68 -3.48
CA ARG A 109 9.36 11.47 -3.73
C ARG A 109 8.56 11.42 -2.43
N LEU A 110 9.03 10.69 -1.42
CA LEU A 110 8.37 10.62 -0.11
C LEU A 110 8.33 11.98 0.58
N LEU A 111 9.46 12.71 0.59
CA LEU A 111 9.51 14.07 1.13
C LEU A 111 8.54 15.01 0.41
N TYR A 112 8.44 14.92 -0.91
CA TYR A 112 7.47 15.69 -1.68
C TYR A 112 6.03 15.38 -1.24
N LEU A 113 5.68 14.10 -1.10
CA LEU A 113 4.34 13.68 -0.66
C LEU A 113 4.02 14.15 0.77
N ASP A 114 4.99 14.12 1.68
CA ASP A 114 4.83 14.66 3.04
C ASP A 114 4.51 16.16 3.03
N ASN A 115 5.27 16.96 2.27
CA ASN A 115 5.00 18.40 2.15
C ASN A 115 3.60 18.69 1.55
N GLN A 116 3.15 17.88 0.58
CA GLN A 116 1.80 17.98 0.04
C GLN A 116 0.73 17.64 1.09
N PHE A 117 0.97 16.61 1.90
CA PHE A 117 0.06 16.20 2.96
C PHE A 117 -0.11 17.30 4.01
N GLU A 118 1.00 17.92 4.43
CA GLU A 118 0.99 19.06 5.35
C GLU A 118 0.18 20.23 4.76
N THR A 119 0.47 20.61 3.52
CA THR A 119 -0.24 21.69 2.81
C THR A 119 -1.76 21.43 2.72
N LEU A 120 -2.16 20.21 2.35
CA LEU A 120 -3.59 19.88 2.25
C LEU A 120 -4.25 19.80 3.64
N SER A 121 -3.53 19.35 4.65
CA SER A 121 -4.03 19.31 6.04
C SER A 121 -4.33 20.72 6.56
N GLU A 122 -3.42 21.66 6.35
CA GLU A 122 -3.62 23.08 6.71
C GLU A 122 -4.83 23.68 5.99
N ARG A 123 -4.97 23.43 4.68
CA ARG A 123 -6.13 23.88 3.90
C ARG A 123 -7.45 23.30 4.44
N MET A 124 -7.43 22.03 4.84
CA MET A 124 -8.61 21.36 5.37
C MET A 124 -9.03 21.90 6.74
N GLN A 125 -8.06 22.17 7.63
CA GLN A 125 -8.30 22.82 8.92
C GLN A 125 -8.91 24.21 8.74
N ALA A 126 -8.33 25.02 7.84
CA ALA A 126 -8.84 26.36 7.54
C ALA A 126 -10.31 26.36 7.03
N ILE A 127 -10.71 25.36 6.24
CA ILE A 127 -12.10 25.23 5.77
C ILE A 127 -13.05 24.86 6.91
N ARG A 128 -12.59 24.06 7.87
CA ARG A 128 -13.38 23.63 9.04
C ARG A 128 -13.48 24.69 10.12
N GLY A 129 -12.61 25.70 10.08
CA GLY A 129 -12.49 26.69 11.15
C GLY A 129 -11.86 26.11 12.42
N GLU A 130 -11.03 25.08 12.28
CA GLU A 130 -10.17 24.49 13.30
C GLU A 130 -8.77 25.11 13.20
#